data_AF-A0A959T8E2-F1
#
_entry.id   AF-A0A959T8E2-F1
#
_cell.length_a   1.000
_cell.length_b   1.000
_cell.length_c   1.000
_cell.angle_alpha   90.00
_cell.angle_beta   90.00
_cell.angle_gamma   90.00
#
_symmetry.space_group_name_H-M   'P 1'
#
loop_
_entity.id
_entity.type
_entity.pdbx_description
1 polymer ?
#
loop_
_entity_poly.entity_id
_entity_poly.type
_entity_poly.pdbx_seq_one_letter_code
_entity_poly.pdbx_strand_id
1 'polypeptide(L)'
;ETGKAEYDGYIRNGMLVQLRRLKLGDEIEEAHMRNRAWVSRWVYEQGMADSVIVKVERDGNTYYDIRDYDKLRVLFGDLLREVQRIKSQGDFEAGKALVEGYGVKVDPELHAQVLKRAESITSAPYAGFIQPDLVPVTDANGTITDVKVEYPADFVEQMLSYGERYSTLPDDN
;
A
#
# COMPACT_ATOMS: atom_id res chain seq x y z
N GLU A 1 13.86 -10.26 -15.11
CA GLU A 1 13.81 -10.79 -13.74
C GLU A 1 13.35 -9.76 -12.68
N THR A 2 13.96 -8.58 -12.52
CA THR A 2 13.55 -7.60 -11.47
C THR A 2 12.06 -7.19 -11.54
N GLY A 3 11.50 -7.00 -12.74
CA GLY A 3 10.08 -6.66 -12.90
C GLY A 3 9.11 -7.76 -12.46
N LYS A 4 9.52 -9.03 -12.50
CA LYS A 4 8.67 -10.16 -12.05
C LYS A 4 8.45 -10.11 -10.54
N ALA A 5 9.50 -9.79 -9.78
CA ALA A 5 9.42 -9.65 -8.34
C ALA A 5 8.43 -8.57 -7.90
N GLU A 6 8.33 -7.46 -8.65
CA GLU A 6 7.32 -6.43 -8.39
C GLU A 6 5.92 -6.91 -8.77
N TYR A 7 5.73 -7.64 -9.88
CA TYR A 7 4.44 -8.25 -10.21
C TYR A 7 3.97 -9.24 -9.14
N ASP A 8 4.86 -10.11 -8.64
CA ASP A 8 4.58 -10.99 -7.52
C ASP A 8 4.20 -10.20 -6.27
N GLY A 9 4.99 -9.17 -5.94
CA GLY A 9 4.77 -8.31 -4.79
C GLY A 9 3.42 -7.59 -4.85
N TYR A 10 3.08 -7.03 -6.01
CA TYR A 10 1.86 -6.27 -6.24
C TYR A 10 0.62 -7.17 -6.16
N ILE A 11 0.60 -8.30 -6.88
CA ILE A 11 -0.51 -9.26 -6.84
C ILE A 11 -0.67 -9.83 -5.44
N ARG A 12 0.42 -10.24 -4.79
CA ARG A 12 0.39 -10.73 -3.40
C ARG A 12 -0.18 -9.66 -2.45
N ASN A 13 0.19 -8.39 -2.62
CA ASN A 13 -0.32 -7.31 -1.78
C ASN A 13 -1.81 -7.06 -2.02
N GLY A 14 -2.20 -6.88 -3.28
CA GLY A 14 -3.56 -6.55 -3.69
C GLY A 14 -4.58 -7.66 -3.37
N MET A 15 -4.17 -8.92 -3.53
CA MET A 15 -5.04 -10.09 -3.31
C MET A 15 -5.07 -10.57 -1.85
N LEU A 16 -4.00 -10.37 -1.08
CA LEU A 16 -3.83 -11.00 0.24
C LEU A 16 -3.31 -10.04 1.31
N VAL A 17 -2.03 -9.63 1.23
CA VAL A 17 -1.28 -9.10 2.38
C VAL A 17 -1.88 -7.81 2.93
N GLN A 18 -2.49 -6.98 2.09
CA GLN A 18 -3.10 -5.74 2.57
C GLN A 18 -4.30 -5.96 3.50
N LEU A 19 -4.97 -7.12 3.43
CA LEU A 19 -6.13 -7.43 4.27
C LEU A 19 -5.77 -7.54 5.76
N ARG A 20 -4.48 -7.72 6.09
CA ARG A 20 -3.99 -7.67 7.48
C ARG A 20 -4.25 -6.33 8.17
N ARG A 21 -4.56 -5.28 7.41
CA ARG A 21 -4.83 -3.92 7.90
C ARG A 21 -6.29 -3.69 8.30
N LEU A 22 -7.19 -4.63 7.96
CA LEU A 22 -8.63 -4.54 8.18
C LEU A 22 -9.05 -5.40 9.36
N LYS A 23 -10.12 -5.03 10.07
CA LYS A 23 -10.76 -5.92 11.04
C LYS A 23 -11.66 -6.90 10.31
N LEU A 24 -11.81 -8.11 10.85
CA LEU A 24 -12.64 -9.13 10.23
C LEU A 24 -14.09 -8.63 10.06
N GLY A 25 -14.60 -8.71 8.84
CA GLY A 25 -15.93 -8.20 8.47
C GLY A 25 -15.93 -6.80 7.83
N ASP A 26 -14.81 -6.07 7.91
CA ASP A 26 -14.69 -4.77 7.25
C ASP A 26 -14.48 -4.92 5.73
N GLU A 27 -14.94 -3.93 4.98
CA GLU A 27 -14.65 -3.78 3.56
C GLU A 27 -13.41 -2.90 3.33
N ILE A 28 -12.89 -2.88 2.11
CA ILE A 28 -11.78 -1.98 1.77
C ILE A 28 -12.32 -0.56 1.57
N GLU A 29 -11.88 0.39 2.40
CA GLU A 29 -12.33 1.79 2.33
C GLU A 29 -11.29 2.74 1.72
N GLU A 30 -10.02 2.55 2.10
CA GLU A 30 -8.92 3.45 1.75
C GLU A 30 -8.58 3.38 0.26
N ALA A 31 -8.44 4.54 -0.41
CA ALA A 31 -8.30 4.65 -1.87
C ALA A 31 -7.09 3.89 -2.42
N HIS A 32 -5.96 3.88 -1.70
CA HIS A 32 -4.77 3.15 -2.08
C HIS A 32 -4.96 1.63 -1.98
N MET A 33 -5.62 1.15 -0.92
CA MET A 33 -5.97 -0.25 -0.77
C MET A 33 -6.99 -0.70 -1.83
N ARG A 34 -8.00 0.13 -2.10
CA ARG A 34 -8.99 -0.10 -3.15
C ARG A 34 -8.32 -0.27 -4.51
N ASN A 35 -7.37 0.60 -4.87
CA ASN A 35 -6.73 0.48 -6.18
C ASN A 35 -5.86 -0.75 -6.35
N ARG A 36 -5.09 -1.12 -5.32
CA ARG A 36 -4.32 -2.36 -5.37
C ARG A 36 -5.23 -3.58 -5.49
N ALA A 37 -6.37 -3.56 -4.80
CA ALA A 37 -7.37 -4.62 -4.88
C ALA A 37 -8.00 -4.70 -6.27
N TRP A 38 -8.58 -3.60 -6.79
CA TRP A 38 -9.29 -3.68 -8.06
C TRP A 38 -8.37 -3.98 -9.23
N VAL A 39 -7.15 -3.45 -9.24
CA VAL A 39 -6.15 -3.78 -10.27
C VAL A 39 -5.84 -5.28 -10.25
N SER A 40 -5.52 -5.83 -9.06
CA SER A 40 -5.11 -7.24 -8.94
C SER A 40 -6.25 -8.21 -9.25
N ARG A 41 -7.46 -7.91 -8.78
CA ARG A 41 -8.64 -8.77 -8.99
C ARG A 41 -9.13 -8.71 -10.43
N TRP A 42 -9.07 -7.54 -11.08
CA TRP A 42 -9.43 -7.42 -12.49
C TRP A 42 -8.48 -8.24 -13.37
N VAL A 43 -7.16 -8.08 -13.23
CA VAL A 43 -6.21 -8.88 -14.05
C VAL A 43 -6.25 -10.36 -13.71
N TYR A 44 -6.56 -10.72 -12.47
CA TYR A 44 -6.81 -12.11 -12.08
C TYR A 44 -7.99 -12.67 -12.87
N GLU A 45 -9.15 -12.01 -12.83
CA GLU A 45 -10.38 -12.46 -13.52
C GLU A 45 -10.18 -12.53 -15.04
N GLN A 46 -9.65 -11.48 -15.66
CA GLN A 46 -9.43 -11.42 -17.10
C GLN A 46 -8.37 -12.42 -17.58
N GLY A 47 -7.43 -12.79 -16.72
CA GLY A 47 -6.39 -13.78 -16.99
C GLY A 47 -6.80 -15.23 -16.70
N MET A 48 -7.99 -15.48 -16.15
CA MET A 48 -8.39 -16.83 -15.69
C MET A 48 -8.42 -17.86 -16.82
N ALA A 49 -8.98 -17.51 -17.98
CA ALA A 49 -9.13 -18.43 -19.12
C ALA A 49 -7.76 -18.96 -19.62
N ASP A 50 -6.73 -18.13 -19.49
CA ASP A 50 -5.36 -18.42 -19.91
C ASP A 50 -4.46 -18.89 -18.75
N SER A 51 -5.02 -19.05 -17.54
CA SER A 51 -4.29 -19.40 -16.32
C SER A 51 -3.11 -18.45 -16.03
N VAL A 52 -3.24 -17.16 -16.36
CA VAL A 52 -2.17 -16.15 -16.18
C VAL A 52 -1.77 -16.03 -14.71
N ILE A 53 -2.76 -15.99 -13.83
CA ILE A 53 -2.62 -16.07 -12.38
C ILE A 53 -3.50 -17.20 -11.88
N VAL A 54 -2.96 -18.10 -11.06
CA VAL A 54 -3.68 -19.27 -10.54
C VAL A 54 -3.76 -19.19 -9.02
N LYS A 55 -4.98 -19.26 -8.48
CA LYS A 55 -5.22 -19.49 -7.05
C LYS A 55 -4.84 -20.94 -6.72
N VAL A 56 -3.89 -21.13 -5.82
CA VAL A 56 -3.45 -22.46 -5.36
C VAL A 56 -3.59 -22.55 -3.85
N GLU A 57 -3.87 -23.74 -3.36
CA GLU A 57 -3.91 -24.05 -1.94
C GLU A 57 -2.69 -24.90 -1.57
N ARG A 58 -1.98 -24.50 -0.52
CA ARG A 58 -0.84 -25.25 0.04
C ARG A 58 -0.99 -25.28 1.55
N ASP A 59 -1.03 -26.47 2.14
CA ASP A 59 -1.19 -26.67 3.59
C ASP A 59 -2.38 -25.89 4.19
N GLY A 60 -3.52 -25.88 3.49
CA GLY A 60 -4.72 -25.16 3.89
C GLY A 60 -4.63 -23.63 3.78
N ASN A 61 -3.59 -23.09 3.12
CA ASN A 61 -3.39 -21.66 2.90
C ASN A 61 -3.49 -21.29 1.42
N THR A 62 -4.13 -20.15 1.14
CA THR A 62 -4.27 -19.60 -0.21
C THR A 62 -2.99 -18.90 -0.67
N TYR A 63 -2.60 -19.15 -1.91
CA TYR A 63 -1.55 -18.44 -2.64
C TYR A 63 -2.04 -18.11 -4.06
N TYR A 64 -1.41 -17.13 -4.69
CA TYR A 64 -1.65 -16.78 -6.09
C TYR A 64 -0.31 -16.90 -6.83
N ASP A 65 -0.24 -17.81 -7.80
CA ASP A 65 0.95 -18.04 -8.61
C ASP A 65 0.78 -17.35 -9.97
N ILE A 66 1.70 -16.46 -10.34
CA ILE A 66 1.77 -15.91 -11.69
C ILE A 66 2.46 -16.94 -12.58
N ARG A 67 1.73 -17.42 -13.61
CA ARG A 67 2.22 -18.43 -14.58
C ARG A 67 2.73 -17.80 -15.85
N ASP A 68 2.22 -16.64 -16.23
CA ASP A 68 2.61 -15.93 -17.45
C ASP A 68 2.75 -14.42 -17.17
N TYR A 69 3.98 -13.97 -16.94
CA TYR A 69 4.26 -12.56 -16.64
C TYR A 69 4.10 -11.65 -17.87
N ASP A 70 4.30 -12.17 -19.07
CA ASP A 70 4.18 -11.38 -20.29
C ASP A 70 2.71 -11.11 -20.61
N LYS A 71 1.84 -12.13 -20.49
CA LYS A 71 0.38 -11.93 -20.56
C LYS A 71 -0.13 -11.04 -19.44
N LEU A 72 0.37 -11.19 -18.21
CA LEU A 72 0.00 -10.30 -17.11
C LEU A 72 0.33 -8.84 -17.42
N ARG A 73 1.48 -8.57 -18.02
CA ARG A 73 1.86 -7.23 -18.48
C ARG A 73 0.89 -6.67 -19.53
N VAL A 74 0.44 -7.50 -20.46
CA VAL A 74 -0.57 -7.10 -21.46
C VAL A 74 -1.89 -6.72 -20.77
N LEU A 75 -2.36 -7.54 -19.83
CA LEU A 75 -3.59 -7.27 -19.06
C LEU A 75 -3.48 -5.96 -18.26
N PHE A 76 -2.34 -5.66 -17.66
CA PHE A 76 -2.12 -4.35 -17.03
C PHE A 76 -2.20 -3.20 -18.04
N GLY A 77 -1.68 -3.39 -19.26
CA GLY A 77 -1.79 -2.41 -20.33
C GLY A 77 -3.24 -2.18 -20.79
N ASP A 78 -4.03 -3.25 -20.90
CA ASP A 78 -5.44 -3.16 -21.24
C ASP A 78 -6.24 -2.41 -20.16
N LEU A 79 -6.00 -2.74 -18.89
CA LEU A 79 -6.62 -2.04 -17.78
C LEU A 79 -6.20 -0.58 -17.71
N LEU A 80 -4.92 -0.27 -17.94
CA LEU A 80 -4.42 1.11 -17.99
C LEU A 80 -5.14 1.91 -19.09
N ARG A 81 -5.31 1.32 -20.28
CA ARG A 81 -6.05 1.95 -21.39
C ARG A 81 -7.49 2.26 -20.99
N GLU A 82 -8.17 1.32 -20.34
CA GLU A 82 -9.56 1.51 -19.91
C GLU A 82 -9.68 2.57 -18.80
N VAL A 83 -8.81 2.52 -17.79
CA VAL A 83 -8.78 3.52 -16.72
C VAL A 83 -8.49 4.93 -17.26
N GLN A 84 -7.57 5.03 -18.23
CA GLN A 84 -7.28 6.29 -18.90
C GLN A 84 -8.49 6.79 -19.70
N ARG A 85 -9.21 5.92 -20.42
CA ARG A 85 -10.45 6.26 -21.12
C ARG A 85 -11.49 6.79 -20.13
N ILE A 86 -11.75 6.06 -19.05
CA ILE A 86 -12.69 6.43 -17.98
C ILE A 86 -12.38 7.83 -17.46
N LYS A 87 -11.12 8.07 -17.09
CA LYS A 87 -10.67 9.37 -16.57
C LYS A 87 -10.84 10.49 -17.59
N SER A 88 -10.38 10.29 -18.83
CA SER A 88 -10.37 11.33 -19.86
C SER A 88 -11.76 11.65 -20.40
N GLN A 89 -12.70 10.72 -20.36
CA GLN A 89 -14.08 10.90 -20.82
C GLN A 89 -15.05 11.24 -19.70
N GLY A 90 -14.61 11.21 -18.43
CA GLY A 90 -15.47 11.47 -17.28
C GLY A 90 -16.54 10.39 -17.06
N ASP A 91 -16.24 9.14 -17.40
CA ASP A 91 -17.18 8.01 -17.33
C ASP A 91 -17.35 7.52 -15.89
N PHE A 92 -18.18 8.23 -15.12
CA PHE A 92 -18.41 7.94 -13.70
C PHE A 92 -18.94 6.51 -13.47
N GLU A 93 -19.88 6.05 -14.28
CA GLU A 93 -20.50 4.73 -14.09
C GLU A 93 -19.50 3.59 -14.32
N ALA A 94 -18.66 3.68 -15.36
CA ALA A 94 -17.60 2.70 -15.56
C ALA A 94 -16.56 2.74 -14.43
N GLY A 95 -16.18 3.94 -13.97
CA GLY A 95 -15.27 4.10 -12.83
C GLY A 95 -15.85 3.48 -11.55
N LYS A 96 -17.13 3.73 -11.27
CA LYS A 96 -17.86 3.17 -10.13
C LYS A 96 -17.94 1.65 -10.25
N ALA A 97 -18.30 1.10 -11.41
CA ALA A 97 -18.38 -0.34 -11.63
C ALA A 97 -17.03 -1.03 -11.37
N LEU A 98 -15.92 -0.44 -11.83
CA LEU A 98 -14.58 -0.97 -11.59
C LEU A 98 -14.22 -0.98 -10.10
N VAL A 99 -14.50 0.11 -9.39
CA VAL A 99 -14.20 0.23 -7.96
C VAL A 99 -15.10 -0.67 -7.11
N GLU A 100 -16.42 -0.63 -7.30
CA GLU A 100 -17.37 -1.41 -6.51
C GLU A 100 -17.26 -2.91 -6.81
N GLY A 101 -17.01 -3.28 -8.07
CA GLY A 101 -16.91 -4.68 -8.51
C GLY A 101 -15.65 -5.37 -8.00
N TYR A 102 -14.50 -4.67 -8.02
CA TYR A 102 -13.22 -5.31 -7.71
C TYR A 102 -12.49 -4.70 -6.51
N GLY A 103 -12.80 -3.47 -6.09
CA GLY A 103 -11.99 -2.72 -5.12
C GLY A 103 -12.48 -2.75 -3.68
N VAL A 104 -13.74 -3.13 -3.43
CA VAL A 104 -14.40 -2.92 -2.12
C VAL A 104 -14.55 -4.21 -1.32
N LYS A 105 -15.23 -5.21 -1.89
CA LYS A 105 -15.66 -6.41 -1.14
C LYS A 105 -14.48 -7.29 -0.72
N VAL A 106 -14.58 -7.91 0.46
CA VAL A 106 -13.58 -8.82 1.00
C VAL A 106 -14.24 -10.17 1.28
N ASP A 107 -13.62 -11.25 0.82
CA ASP A 107 -14.01 -12.62 1.15
C ASP A 107 -13.70 -12.88 2.64
N PRO A 108 -14.71 -13.14 3.50
CA PRO A 108 -14.50 -13.32 4.93
C PRO A 108 -13.63 -14.54 5.28
N GLU A 109 -13.72 -15.63 4.51
CA GLU A 109 -12.94 -16.85 4.77
C GLU A 109 -11.46 -16.59 4.44
N LEU A 110 -11.20 -15.95 3.31
CA LEU A 110 -9.86 -15.54 2.92
C LEU A 110 -9.26 -14.54 3.92
N HIS A 111 -10.07 -13.58 4.39
CA HIS A 111 -9.63 -12.58 5.36
C HIS A 111 -9.25 -13.20 6.69
N ALA A 112 -10.10 -14.09 7.23
CA ALA A 112 -9.81 -14.82 8.46
C ALA A 112 -8.50 -15.63 8.34
N GLN A 113 -8.30 -16.30 7.19
CA GLN A 113 -7.05 -17.01 6.91
C GLN A 113 -5.83 -16.06 6.88
N VAL A 114 -5.93 -14.90 6.25
CA VAL A 114 -4.85 -13.90 6.20
C VAL A 114 -4.52 -13.36 7.59
N LEU A 115 -5.53 -13.03 8.40
CA LEU A 115 -5.32 -12.54 9.77
C LEU A 115 -4.62 -13.59 10.63
N LYS A 116 -5.07 -14.85 10.59
CA LYS A 116 -4.44 -15.96 11.31
C LYS A 116 -2.98 -16.14 10.92
N ARG A 117 -2.64 -16.05 9.63
CA ARG A 117 -1.24 -16.12 9.17
C ARG A 117 -0.42 -14.93 9.67
N ALA A 118 -1.03 -13.74 9.68
CA ALA A 118 -0.38 -12.51 10.11
C ALA A 118 -0.08 -12.45 11.60
N GLU A 119 -0.73 -13.26 12.45
CA GLU A 119 -0.41 -13.36 13.89
C GLU A 119 1.06 -13.73 14.16
N SER A 120 1.70 -14.47 13.24
CA SER A 120 3.13 -14.79 13.31
C SER A 120 4.05 -13.61 13.00
N ILE A 121 3.51 -12.51 12.46
CA ILE A 121 4.27 -11.32 12.06
C ILE A 121 4.18 -10.29 13.19
N THR A 122 5.28 -10.07 13.89
CA THR A 122 5.35 -9.14 15.03
C THR A 122 5.43 -7.67 14.63
N SER A 123 5.66 -7.36 13.35
CA SER A 123 5.74 -5.98 12.86
C SER A 123 4.35 -5.35 12.73
N ALA A 124 4.23 -4.07 13.12
CA ALA A 124 3.01 -3.31 12.92
C ALA A 124 2.61 -3.21 11.42
N PRO A 125 1.30 -3.11 11.12
CA PRO A 125 0.80 -2.93 9.75
C PRO A 125 1.05 -1.53 9.16
N TYR A 126 1.35 -0.56 10.02
CA TYR A 126 1.62 0.83 9.71
C TYR A 126 3.05 1.20 10.11
N ALA A 127 3.65 2.12 9.38
CA ALA A 127 4.99 2.65 9.66
C ALA A 127 4.90 4.16 9.87
N GLY A 128 5.76 4.66 10.77
CA GLY A 128 6.02 6.07 10.96
C GLY A 128 7.53 6.30 10.97
N PHE A 129 7.94 7.54 10.74
CA PHE A 129 9.34 7.94 10.75
C PHE A 129 9.51 9.11 11.71
N ILE A 130 10.60 9.09 12.47
CA ILE A 130 11.10 10.28 13.17
C ILE A 130 11.98 11.08 12.21
N GLN A 131 11.98 12.39 12.34
CA GLN A 131 12.77 13.28 11.49
C GLN A 131 14.20 13.47 12.03
N PRO A 132 15.20 13.75 11.18
CA PRO A 132 16.48 14.25 11.67
C PRO A 132 16.38 15.71 12.11
N ASP A 133 17.32 16.13 12.95
CA ASP A 133 17.56 17.53 13.28
C ASP A 133 18.62 18.14 12.36
N LEU A 134 18.35 19.35 11.89
CA LEU A 134 19.29 20.15 11.09
C LEU A 134 19.92 21.21 11.98
N VAL A 135 21.20 21.03 12.33
CA VAL A 135 21.91 21.86 13.31
C VAL A 135 22.91 22.77 12.59
N PRO A 136 22.72 24.11 12.62
CA PRO A 136 23.66 25.02 11.98
C PRO A 136 25.00 25.05 12.72
N VAL A 137 26.10 25.02 11.96
CA VAL A 137 27.47 25.23 12.46
C VAL A 137 27.89 26.64 12.12
N THR A 138 28.21 27.45 13.13
CA THR A 138 28.57 28.87 12.94
C THR A 138 30.05 29.13 13.17
N ASP A 139 30.63 30.07 12.42
CA ASP A 139 31.93 30.63 12.73
C ASP A 139 31.88 31.56 13.96
N ALA A 140 33.03 32.13 14.35
CA ALA A 140 33.13 33.04 15.49
C ALA A 140 32.29 34.33 15.33
N ASN A 141 31.92 34.69 14.10
CA ASN A 141 31.09 35.86 13.81
C ASN A 141 29.59 35.51 13.75
N GLY A 142 29.21 34.24 13.97
CA GLY A 142 27.83 33.77 13.86
C GLY A 142 27.37 33.47 12.44
N THR A 143 28.28 33.49 11.45
CA THR A 143 27.97 33.14 10.06
C THR A 143 27.87 31.62 9.96
N ILE A 144 26.77 31.10 9.39
CA ILE A 144 26.62 29.67 9.15
C ILE A 144 27.66 29.23 8.11
N THR A 145 28.44 28.21 8.47
CA THR A 145 29.50 27.63 7.64
C THR A 145 29.17 26.23 7.17
N ASP A 146 28.29 25.53 7.89
CA ASP A 146 27.83 24.18 7.57
C ASP A 146 26.48 23.91 8.27
N VAL A 147 25.79 22.83 7.89
CA VAL A 147 24.60 22.32 8.57
C VAL A 147 24.77 20.82 8.78
N LYS A 148 24.81 20.40 10.05
CA LYS A 148 24.88 19.00 10.42
C LYS A 148 23.49 18.37 10.45
N VAL A 149 23.43 17.10 10.04
CA VAL A 149 22.25 16.26 10.17
C VAL A 149 22.48 15.34 11.36
N GLU A 150 21.64 15.48 12.38
CA GLU A 150 21.66 14.66 13.60
C GLU A 150 20.37 13.82 13.65
N TYR A 151 20.45 12.60 14.18
CA TYR A 151 19.30 11.69 14.25
C TYR A 151 18.88 11.54 15.72
N PRO A 152 17.62 11.83 16.07
CA PRO A 152 17.14 11.67 17.44
C PRO A 152 17.16 10.20 17.86
N ALA A 153 17.27 9.97 19.17
CA ALA A 153 17.38 8.62 19.71
C ALA A 153 16.04 7.87 19.64
N ASP A 154 14.92 8.56 19.87
CA ASP A 154 13.59 7.95 19.81
C ASP A 154 12.45 8.94 19.48
N PHE A 155 11.26 8.37 19.29
CA PHE A 155 10.03 9.09 18.96
C PHE A 155 9.54 9.99 20.11
N VAL A 156 9.68 9.56 21.36
CA VAL A 156 9.16 10.30 22.52
C VAL A 156 9.96 11.59 22.70
N GLU A 157 11.29 11.49 22.64
CA GLU A 157 12.20 12.63 22.74
C GLU A 157 11.92 13.65 21.63
N GLN A 158 11.77 13.20 20.38
CA GLN A 158 11.45 14.10 19.26
C GLN A 158 10.11 14.83 19.48
N MET A 159 9.06 14.11 19.85
CA MET A 159 7.73 14.71 19.98
C MET A 159 7.67 15.71 21.14
N LEU A 160 8.36 15.43 22.26
CA LEU A 160 8.48 16.36 23.38
C LEU A 160 9.28 17.61 22.98
N SER A 161 10.41 17.45 22.29
CA SER A 161 11.21 18.57 21.79
C SER A 161 10.41 19.47 20.84
N TYR A 162 9.58 18.88 19.97
CA TYR A 162 8.70 19.65 19.09
C TYR A 162 7.63 20.42 19.85
N GLY A 163 7.03 19.80 20.86
CA GLY A 163 6.09 20.48 21.76
C GLY A 163 6.73 21.69 22.47
N GLU A 164 7.96 21.54 22.96
CA GLU A 164 8.66 22.62 23.67
C GLU A 164 9.12 23.76 22.74
N ARG A 165 9.66 23.43 21.55
CA ARG A 165 10.37 24.39 20.70
C ARG A 165 9.55 24.96 19.56
N TYR A 166 8.56 24.21 19.06
CA TYR A 166 7.83 24.53 17.83
C TYR A 166 6.31 24.63 18.02
N SER A 167 5.79 24.45 19.24
CA SER A 167 4.37 24.67 19.54
C SER A 167 4.07 26.16 19.76
N THR A 168 3.88 26.91 18.67
CA THR A 168 3.68 28.37 18.71
C THR A 168 2.21 28.81 18.67
N LEU A 169 1.27 27.88 18.54
CA LEU A 169 -0.17 28.18 18.54
C LEU A 169 -0.73 28.18 19.98
N PRO A 170 -1.73 29.03 20.29
CA PRO A 170 -2.44 28.96 21.56
C PRO A 170 -3.26 27.68 21.66
N ASP A 171 -3.61 27.31 22.90
CA ASP A 171 -4.45 26.14 23.17
C ASP A 171 -5.89 26.30 22.62
N ASP A 172 -6.34 27.55 22.42
CA ASP A 172 -7.64 27.90 21.83
C ASP A 172 -7.42 28.88 20.66
N ASN A 173 -7.88 28.50 19.45
CA ASN A 173 -7.63 29.20 18.18
C ASN A 173 -8.92 29.75 17.57
#